data_AF-T0C7D1-F1
#
_entry.id   AF-T0C7D1-F1
#
_cell.length_a   1.000
_cell.length_b   1.000
_cell.length_c   1.000
_cell.angle_alpha   90.00
_cell.angle_beta   90.00
_cell.angle_gamma   90.00
#
_symmetry.space_group_name_H-M   'P 1'
#
loop_
_entity.id
_entity.type
_entity.pdbx_description
1 polymer ?
#
loop_
_entity_poly.entity_id
_entity_poly.type
_entity_poly.pdbx_seq_one_letter_code
_entity_poly.pdbx_strand_id
1 'polypeptide(L)'
;MSLNKEISKHIESIFEKSAKTFSDYQLNMGLPCLSGCGACCLSQEISASTSEMLPSAFRILNEEGIERVEELLEELEGTPSKICVFYHRNSEDGTKGYCMNYSTRPAVCRSFGVAAYRDKSGSKTMSICKRLKETYPEEVKTLNPNEAPVIGDFAKQIYLLGQSSDARLMHINEALYEALKKVWLGHTYGFNEDS
;
A
#
# COMPACT_ATOMS: atom_id res chain seq x y z
N MET A 1 -7.05 -19.39 -15.66
CA MET A 1 -6.96 -18.16 -14.82
C MET A 1 -5.60 -17.51 -15.03
N SER A 2 -5.52 -16.23 -15.42
CA SER A 2 -4.23 -15.60 -15.79
C SER A 2 -3.23 -15.52 -14.63
N LEU A 3 -1.93 -15.69 -14.92
CA LEU A 3 -0.84 -15.64 -13.93
C LEU A 3 -0.90 -14.41 -13.00
N ASN A 4 -1.19 -13.23 -13.56
CA ASN A 4 -1.33 -11.99 -12.76
C ASN A 4 -2.46 -12.08 -11.74
N LYS A 5 -3.58 -12.74 -12.08
CA LYS A 5 -4.73 -12.92 -11.18
C LYS A 5 -4.40 -13.89 -10.05
N GLU A 6 -3.60 -14.92 -10.32
CA GLU A 6 -3.08 -15.82 -9.28
C GLU A 6 -2.12 -15.11 -8.33
N ILE A 7 -1.16 -14.35 -8.87
CA ILE A 7 -0.22 -13.54 -8.08
C ILE A 7 -0.99 -12.55 -7.19
N SER A 8 -2.00 -11.86 -7.75
CA SER A 8 -2.86 -10.91 -7.01
C SER A 8 -3.47 -11.54 -5.76
N LYS A 9 -4.09 -12.73 -5.89
CA LYS A 9 -4.73 -13.43 -4.76
C LYS A 9 -3.73 -13.82 -3.66
N HIS A 10 -2.52 -14.22 -4.03
CA HIS A 10 -1.46 -14.52 -3.06
C HIS A 10 -1.00 -13.25 -2.33
N ILE A 11 -0.88 -12.14 -3.05
CA ILE A 11 -0.50 -10.85 -2.46
C ILE A 11 -1.59 -10.34 -1.51
N GLU A 12 -2.88 -10.48 -1.84
CA GLU A 12 -3.99 -10.16 -0.93
C GLU A 12 -3.89 -10.91 0.39
N SER A 13 -3.50 -12.20 0.37
CA SER A 13 -3.27 -12.97 1.59
C SER A 13 -2.10 -12.43 2.42
N ILE A 14 -1.06 -11.88 1.78
CA ILE A 14 0.05 -11.20 2.48
C ILE A 14 -0.42 -9.86 3.05
N PHE A 15 -1.27 -9.14 2.33
CA PHE A 15 -1.85 -7.87 2.76
C PHE A 15 -2.72 -8.02 4.01
N GLU A 16 -3.54 -9.06 4.10
CA GLU A 16 -4.33 -9.36 5.29
C GLU A 16 -3.45 -9.61 6.51
N LYS A 17 -2.41 -10.45 6.35
CA LYS A 17 -1.43 -10.70 7.41
C LYS A 17 -0.71 -9.43 7.83
N SER A 18 -0.28 -8.62 6.85
CA SER A 18 0.36 -7.33 7.09
C SER A 18 -0.55 -6.39 7.87
N ALA A 19 -1.82 -6.24 7.44
CA ALA A 19 -2.80 -5.39 8.12
C ALA A 19 -3.00 -5.80 9.57
N LYS A 20 -3.19 -7.11 9.80
CA LYS A 20 -3.37 -7.67 11.13
C LYS A 20 -2.12 -7.43 12.00
N THR A 21 -0.94 -7.74 11.50
CA THR A 21 0.32 -7.58 12.26
C THR A 21 0.55 -6.14 12.71
N PHE A 22 0.42 -5.16 11.82
CA PHE A 22 0.64 -3.75 12.20
C PHE A 22 -0.49 -3.21 13.08
N SER A 23 -1.75 -3.54 12.77
CA SER A 23 -2.90 -3.09 13.56
C SER A 23 -2.90 -3.67 14.98
N ASP A 24 -2.64 -4.97 15.14
CA ASP A 24 -2.59 -5.62 16.45
C ASP A 24 -1.48 -5.01 17.31
N TYR A 25 -0.29 -4.80 16.73
CA TYR A 25 0.81 -4.17 17.46
C TYR A 25 0.44 -2.77 17.94
N GLN A 26 -0.12 -1.93 17.07
CA GLN A 26 -0.56 -0.59 17.43
C GLN A 26 -1.61 -0.58 18.54
N LEU A 27 -2.61 -1.45 18.45
CA LEU A 27 -3.67 -1.56 19.47
C LEU A 27 -3.10 -2.02 20.82
N ASN A 28 -2.22 -3.02 20.80
CA ASN A 28 -1.59 -3.55 22.02
C ASN A 28 -0.70 -2.54 22.71
N MET A 29 -0.03 -1.66 21.94
CA MET A 29 0.79 -0.58 22.49
C MET A 29 -0.01 0.67 22.88
N GLY A 30 -1.35 0.66 22.77
CA GLY A 30 -2.19 1.81 23.11
C GLY A 30 -2.08 2.97 22.12
N LEU A 31 -1.69 2.69 20.87
CA LEU A 31 -1.43 3.68 19.81
C LEU A 31 -2.38 3.51 18.60
N PRO A 32 -3.71 3.54 18.80
CA PRO A 32 -4.65 3.45 17.70
C PRO A 32 -4.48 4.64 16.75
N CYS A 33 -4.68 4.41 15.45
CA CYS A 33 -4.70 5.51 14.48
C CYS A 33 -5.89 6.45 14.79
N LEU A 34 -5.69 7.75 14.64
CA LEU A 34 -6.73 8.74 14.87
C LEU A 34 -7.88 8.57 13.87
N SER A 35 -9.12 8.62 14.36
CA SER A 35 -10.30 8.51 13.50
C SER A 35 -10.35 9.61 12.43
N GLY A 36 -10.66 9.24 11.20
CA GLY A 36 -10.70 10.17 10.05
C GLY A 36 -9.32 10.71 9.64
N CYS A 37 -8.23 10.08 10.06
CA CYS A 37 -6.88 10.44 9.66
C CYS A 37 -6.54 9.89 8.27
N GLY A 38 -5.97 10.75 7.43
CA GLY A 38 -5.42 10.39 6.11
C GLY A 38 -3.99 10.90 5.90
N ALA A 39 -3.30 11.28 6.98
CA ALA A 39 -2.00 11.96 6.89
C ALA A 39 -0.92 11.12 6.20
N CYS A 40 -0.97 9.79 6.31
CA CYS A 40 -0.04 8.90 5.62
C CYS A 40 -0.22 8.96 4.09
N CYS A 41 -1.44 9.16 3.60
CA CYS A 41 -1.75 9.24 2.17
C CYS A 41 -1.27 10.55 1.51
N LEU A 42 -0.91 11.56 2.31
CA LEU A 42 -0.31 12.81 1.85
C LEU A 42 1.21 12.71 1.67
N SER A 43 1.83 11.59 2.07
CA SER A 43 3.25 11.36 1.83
C SER A 43 3.53 11.29 0.32
N GLN A 44 4.50 12.07 -0.14
CA GLN A 44 4.94 12.10 -1.55
C GLN A 44 5.98 11.03 -1.87
N GLU A 45 6.44 10.30 -0.85
CA GLU A 45 7.54 9.33 -0.93
C GLU A 45 7.03 7.90 -0.77
N ILE A 46 5.73 7.65 -1.05
CA ILE A 46 5.18 6.30 -1.00
C ILE A 46 5.59 5.57 -2.27
N SER A 47 6.34 4.49 -2.08
CA SER A 47 6.78 3.63 -3.17
C SER A 47 6.19 2.24 -3.04
N ALA A 48 5.79 1.66 -4.17
CA ALA A 48 5.31 0.29 -4.27
C ALA A 48 5.88 -0.35 -5.53
N SER A 49 5.82 -1.68 -5.58
CA SER A 49 6.07 -2.42 -6.81
C SER A 49 4.79 -2.57 -7.64
N THR A 50 4.93 -2.82 -8.94
CA THR A 50 3.80 -3.17 -9.81
C THR A 50 3.04 -4.39 -9.26
N SER A 51 3.77 -5.39 -8.74
CA SER A 51 3.17 -6.57 -8.13
C SER A 51 2.24 -6.22 -6.97
N GLU A 52 2.68 -5.32 -6.07
CA GLU A 52 1.86 -4.85 -4.94
C GLU A 52 0.60 -4.09 -5.37
N MET A 53 0.59 -3.53 -6.57
CA MET A 53 -0.56 -2.79 -7.09
C MET A 53 -1.52 -3.66 -7.93
N LEU A 54 -1.16 -4.91 -8.25
CA LEU A 54 -2.05 -5.84 -8.96
C LEU A 54 -3.41 -6.03 -8.26
N PRO A 55 -3.47 -6.25 -6.92
CA PRO A 55 -4.76 -6.33 -6.22
C PRO A 55 -5.63 -5.09 -6.40
N SER A 56 -5.02 -3.89 -6.39
CA SER A 56 -5.77 -2.65 -6.62
C SER A 56 -6.29 -2.57 -8.05
N ALA A 57 -5.47 -2.90 -9.04
CA ALA A 57 -5.86 -2.88 -10.44
C ALA A 57 -6.97 -3.88 -10.76
N PHE A 58 -6.88 -5.13 -10.24
CA PHE A 58 -7.94 -6.12 -10.39
C PHE A 58 -9.22 -5.73 -9.63
N ARG A 59 -9.09 -5.15 -8.43
CA ARG A 59 -10.25 -4.63 -7.69
C ARG A 59 -10.99 -3.58 -8.51
N ILE A 60 -10.28 -2.59 -9.04
CA ILE A 60 -10.87 -1.54 -9.90
C ILE A 60 -11.56 -2.18 -11.10
N LEU A 61 -10.90 -3.08 -11.84
CA LEU A 61 -11.53 -3.74 -12.98
C LEU A 61 -12.82 -4.48 -12.58
N ASN A 62 -12.80 -5.24 -11.48
CA ASN A 62 -13.91 -6.08 -11.08
C ASN A 62 -15.08 -5.30 -10.46
N GLU A 63 -14.80 -4.23 -9.72
CA GLU A 63 -15.80 -3.45 -8.97
C GLU A 63 -16.29 -2.22 -9.74
N GLU A 64 -15.41 -1.59 -10.52
CA GLU A 64 -15.64 -0.29 -11.17
C GLU A 64 -15.65 -0.42 -12.71
N GLY A 65 -15.18 -1.54 -13.27
CA GLY A 65 -15.25 -1.84 -14.71
C GLY A 65 -14.04 -1.38 -15.52
N ILE A 66 -14.02 -1.77 -16.81
CA ILE A 66 -12.91 -1.46 -17.73
C ILE A 66 -12.81 0.03 -18.06
N GLU A 67 -13.94 0.73 -18.16
CA GLU A 67 -13.99 2.19 -18.42
C GLU A 67 -13.21 2.94 -17.33
N ARG A 68 -13.39 2.56 -16.05
CA ARG A 68 -12.64 3.18 -14.95
C ARG A 68 -11.15 2.90 -14.99
N VAL A 69 -10.75 1.72 -15.47
CA VAL A 69 -9.34 1.38 -15.69
C VAL A 69 -8.73 2.29 -16.75
N GLU A 70 -9.44 2.54 -17.86
CA GLU A 70 -9.00 3.41 -18.95
C GLU A 70 -8.87 4.88 -18.49
N GLU A 71 -9.87 5.40 -17.77
CA GLU A 71 -9.80 6.74 -17.18
C GLU A 71 -8.56 6.93 -16.28
N LEU A 72 -8.28 5.95 -15.42
CA LEU A 72 -7.12 6.01 -14.53
C LEU A 72 -5.80 5.87 -15.28
N LEU A 73 -5.77 5.12 -16.39
CA LEU A 73 -4.59 5.05 -17.26
C LEU A 73 -4.29 6.42 -17.88
N GLU A 74 -5.32 7.12 -18.36
CA GLU A 74 -5.19 8.48 -18.90
C GLU A 74 -4.77 9.48 -17.82
N GLU A 75 -5.37 9.43 -16.61
CA GLU A 75 -5.04 10.32 -15.50
C GLU A 75 -3.58 10.16 -15.02
N LEU A 76 -3.08 8.93 -15.06
CA LEU A 76 -1.75 8.58 -14.56
C LEU A 76 -0.65 8.64 -15.63
N GLU A 77 -1.01 8.89 -16.89
CA GLU A 77 -0.04 8.96 -17.98
C GLU A 77 0.94 10.12 -17.82
N GLY A 78 2.23 9.87 -18.09
CA GLY A 78 3.27 10.90 -18.06
C GLY A 78 3.81 11.18 -16.65
N THR A 79 3.46 12.32 -16.06
CA THR A 79 3.97 12.77 -14.74
C THR A 79 2.83 12.77 -13.73
N PRO A 80 2.51 11.62 -13.11
CA PRO A 80 1.42 11.53 -12.17
C PRO A 80 1.68 12.42 -10.94
N SER A 81 0.59 12.88 -10.31
CA SER A 81 0.66 13.57 -9.02
C SER A 81 1.53 12.82 -8.03
N LYS A 82 2.25 13.55 -7.17
CA LYS A 82 2.99 12.96 -6.03
C LYS A 82 2.07 12.55 -4.88
N ILE A 83 0.80 12.94 -4.91
CA ILE A 83 -0.19 12.48 -3.94
C ILE A 83 -0.88 11.26 -4.53
N CYS A 84 -1.02 10.20 -3.73
CA CYS A 84 -1.68 8.96 -4.17
C CYS A 84 -3.10 9.23 -4.68
N VAL A 85 -3.45 8.72 -5.86
CA VAL A 85 -4.78 8.91 -6.48
C VAL A 85 -5.94 8.36 -5.64
N PHE A 86 -5.66 7.43 -4.73
CA PHE A 86 -6.67 6.90 -3.80
C PHE A 86 -6.91 7.77 -2.57
N TYR A 87 -6.19 8.87 -2.40
CA TYR A 87 -6.41 9.77 -1.28
C TYR A 87 -7.68 10.60 -1.49
N HIS A 88 -8.64 10.44 -0.59
CA HIS A 88 -9.84 11.26 -0.52
C HIS A 88 -9.70 12.27 0.61
N ARG A 89 -9.80 13.57 0.28
CA ARG A 89 -9.67 14.69 1.21
C ARG A 89 -11.04 15.03 1.80
N ASN A 90 -11.15 15.07 3.13
CA ASN A 90 -12.38 15.43 3.85
C ASN A 90 -12.33 16.83 4.49
N SER A 91 -11.20 17.54 4.38
CA SER A 91 -11.06 18.90 4.90
C SER A 91 -10.13 19.73 4.01
N GLU A 92 -10.44 21.02 3.85
CA GLU A 92 -9.65 21.94 3.01
C GLU A 92 -8.20 22.06 3.47
N ASP A 93 -7.97 22.07 4.78
CA ASP A 93 -6.64 22.11 5.41
C ASP A 93 -5.84 20.81 5.25
N GLY A 94 -6.42 19.76 4.65
CA GLY A 94 -5.79 18.44 4.46
C GLY A 94 -5.58 17.66 5.75
N THR A 95 -6.13 18.11 6.89
CA THR A 95 -5.94 17.43 8.16
C THR A 95 -6.76 16.15 8.29
N LYS A 96 -7.88 16.04 7.56
CA LYS A 96 -8.78 14.88 7.53
C LYS A 96 -8.91 14.30 6.12
N GLY A 97 -9.08 13.00 6.07
CA GLY A 97 -9.25 12.26 4.83
C GLY A 97 -9.13 10.77 5.08
N TYR A 98 -9.21 10.00 4.01
CA TYR A 98 -9.03 8.55 4.05
C TYR A 98 -8.52 8.06 2.70
N CYS A 99 -7.97 6.84 2.64
CA CYS A 99 -7.67 6.21 1.37
C CYS A 99 -8.83 5.30 0.96
N MET A 100 -9.31 5.51 -0.26
CA MET A 100 -10.41 4.76 -0.89
C MET A 100 -10.03 3.31 -1.21
N ASN A 101 -8.74 3.01 -1.30
CA ASN A 101 -8.21 1.70 -1.64
C ASN A 101 -7.81 0.90 -0.38
N TYR A 102 -8.60 0.94 0.69
CA TYR A 102 -8.22 0.42 2.01
C TYR A 102 -7.94 -1.10 2.00
N SER A 103 -8.80 -1.89 1.36
CA SER A 103 -8.69 -3.36 1.28
C SER A 103 -7.40 -3.79 0.59
N THR A 104 -7.05 -3.14 -0.52
CA THR A 104 -5.95 -3.49 -1.42
C THR A 104 -4.78 -2.51 -1.37
N ARG A 105 -4.59 -1.78 -0.25
CA ARG A 105 -3.38 -0.95 -0.04
C ARG A 105 -2.11 -1.78 -0.33
N PRO A 106 -0.98 -1.19 -0.73
CA PRO A 106 0.30 -1.91 -0.76
C PRO A 106 0.85 -2.11 0.67
N ALA A 107 1.89 -2.96 0.83
CA ALA A 107 2.39 -3.34 2.16
C ALA A 107 2.94 -2.14 2.94
N VAL A 108 3.64 -1.22 2.26
CA VAL A 108 4.16 0.01 2.87
C VAL A 108 3.04 0.85 3.50
N CYS A 109 1.88 0.93 2.84
CA CYS A 109 0.76 1.74 3.30
C CYS A 109 0.12 1.20 4.59
N ARG A 110 0.35 -0.07 4.93
CA ARG A 110 -0.10 -0.70 6.18
C ARG A 110 0.89 -0.54 7.32
N SER A 111 2.14 -0.23 7.02
CA SER A 111 3.17 0.01 8.04
C SER A 111 3.16 1.43 8.61
N PHE A 112 2.34 2.34 8.06
CA PHE A 112 2.17 3.66 8.62
C PHE A 112 1.43 3.60 9.96
N GLY A 113 1.88 4.42 10.92
CA GLY A 113 1.35 4.42 12.27
C GLY A 113 2.49 4.18 13.26
N VAL A 114 2.73 2.93 13.61
CA VAL A 114 3.85 2.53 14.49
C VAL A 114 4.51 1.27 13.95
N ALA A 115 5.78 1.36 13.60
CA ALA A 115 6.58 0.26 13.08
C ALA A 115 8.05 0.44 13.44
N ALA A 116 8.87 -0.58 13.23
CA ALA A 116 10.32 -0.44 13.17
C ALA A 116 10.80 -0.37 11.72
N TYR A 117 12.03 0.12 11.51
CA TYR A 117 12.80 -0.08 10.29
C TYR A 117 14.22 -0.53 10.66
N ARG A 118 14.91 -1.16 9.71
CA ARG A 118 16.33 -1.52 9.89
C ARG A 118 17.19 -0.39 9.34
N ASP A 119 18.09 0.13 10.15
CA ASP A 119 19.07 1.13 9.71
C ASP A 119 20.22 0.48 8.91
N LYS A 120 21.22 1.29 8.53
CA LYS A 120 22.38 0.84 7.76
C LYS A 120 23.26 -0.17 8.50
N SER A 121 23.19 -0.23 9.83
CA SER A 121 23.89 -1.21 10.66
C SER A 121 23.11 -2.53 10.82
N GLY A 122 21.86 -2.57 10.35
CA GLY A 122 20.94 -3.69 10.56
C GLY A 122 20.16 -3.61 11.88
N SER A 123 20.42 -2.60 12.71
CA SER A 123 19.71 -2.38 13.97
C SER A 123 18.30 -1.88 13.72
N LYS A 124 17.35 -2.31 14.56
CA LYS A 124 15.95 -1.88 14.47
C LYS A 124 15.77 -0.53 15.19
N THR A 125 15.13 0.42 14.51
CA THR A 125 14.77 1.75 15.04
C THR A 125 13.28 2.01 14.83
N MET A 126 12.63 2.74 15.75
CA MET A 126 11.21 3.07 15.62
C MET A 126 10.93 4.11 14.54
N SER A 127 9.92 3.85 13.72
CA SER A 127 9.23 4.80 12.84
C SER A 127 7.81 4.99 13.36
N ILE A 128 7.49 6.21 13.80
CA ILE A 128 6.24 6.52 14.47
C ILE A 128 5.61 7.76 13.82
N CYS A 129 4.32 7.67 13.53
CA CYS A 129 3.52 8.77 13.02
C CYS A 129 3.63 9.99 13.94
N LYS A 130 3.90 11.16 13.36
CA LYS A 130 4.03 12.43 14.09
C LYS A 130 2.82 12.71 14.98
N ARG A 131 1.60 12.51 14.47
CA ARG A 131 0.37 12.76 15.21
C ARG A 131 0.22 11.84 16.43
N LEU A 132 0.68 10.59 16.32
CA LEU A 132 0.67 9.66 17.45
C LEU A 132 1.71 10.06 18.50
N LYS A 133 2.90 10.54 18.11
CA LYS A 133 3.89 11.08 19.05
C LYS A 133 3.34 12.26 19.87
N GLU A 134 2.55 13.12 19.23
CA GLU A 134 1.94 14.29 19.86
C GLU A 134 0.75 13.92 20.75
N THR A 135 -0.03 12.91 20.35
CA THR A 135 -1.25 12.50 21.07
C THR A 135 -0.96 11.56 22.24
N TYR A 136 0.02 10.66 22.09
CA TYR A 136 0.32 9.57 23.02
C TYR A 136 1.82 9.54 23.40
N PRO A 137 2.36 10.64 23.99
CA PRO A 137 3.79 10.77 24.21
C PRO A 137 4.34 9.78 25.25
N GLU A 138 3.53 9.32 26.20
CA GLU A 138 3.99 8.38 27.24
C GLU A 138 4.04 6.95 26.73
N GLU A 139 3.04 6.51 25.97
CA GLU A 139 3.01 5.22 25.29
C GLU A 139 4.16 5.09 24.30
N VAL A 140 4.52 6.18 23.60
CA VAL A 140 5.66 6.19 22.68
C VAL A 140 7.00 5.90 23.38
N LYS A 141 7.18 6.30 24.64
CA LYS A 141 8.42 6.08 25.39
C LYS A 141 8.64 4.61 25.77
N THR A 142 7.57 3.81 25.82
CA THR A 142 7.65 2.39 26.21
C THR A 142 7.94 1.46 25.02
N LEU A 143 7.94 2.00 23.79
CA LEU A 143 8.11 1.21 22.58
C LEU A 143 9.51 0.61 22.47
N ASN A 144 9.56 -0.70 22.25
CA ASN A 144 10.78 -1.43 21.95
C ASN A 144 10.87 -1.74 20.44
N PRO A 145 11.87 -1.22 19.71
CA PRO A 145 12.06 -1.53 18.29
C PRO A 145 12.18 -3.02 17.98
N ASN A 146 12.64 -3.83 18.92
CA ASN A 146 12.82 -5.27 18.71
C ASN A 146 11.51 -6.05 18.65
N GLU A 147 10.48 -5.54 19.32
CA GLU A 147 9.13 -6.12 19.39
C GLU A 147 8.20 -5.58 18.30
N ALA A 148 8.57 -4.46 17.68
CA ALA A 148 7.76 -3.84 16.63
C ALA A 148 7.85 -4.61 15.29
N PRO A 149 6.74 -4.68 14.53
CA PRO A 149 6.76 -5.16 13.15
C PRO A 149 7.58 -4.21 12.26
N VAL A 150 8.28 -4.76 11.27
CA VAL A 150 9.28 -4.00 10.52
C VAL A 150 8.79 -3.63 9.12
N ILE A 151 8.96 -2.35 8.77
CA ILE A 151 8.71 -1.82 7.44
C ILE A 151 9.50 -2.64 6.41
N GLY A 152 8.80 -3.04 5.35
CA GLY A 152 9.38 -3.77 4.22
C GLY A 152 9.46 -5.29 4.39
N ASP A 153 9.22 -5.86 5.57
CA ASP A 153 9.31 -7.34 5.73
C ASP A 153 8.21 -8.07 4.92
N PHE A 154 7.01 -7.50 4.83
CA PHE A 154 5.96 -8.02 3.94
C PHE A 154 6.21 -7.70 2.47
N ALA A 155 6.78 -6.54 2.14
CA ALA A 155 7.17 -6.21 0.76
C ALA A 155 8.22 -7.18 0.23
N LYS A 156 9.16 -7.64 1.07
CA LYS A 156 10.12 -8.71 0.71
C LYS A 156 9.43 -10.04 0.43
N GLN A 157 8.38 -10.40 1.16
CA GLN A 157 7.62 -11.63 0.86
C GLN A 157 6.96 -11.53 -0.52
N ILE A 158 6.40 -10.37 -0.86
CA ILE A 158 5.79 -10.12 -2.17
C ILE A 158 6.84 -10.13 -3.28
N TYR A 159 8.02 -9.54 -3.04
CA TYR A 159 9.15 -9.58 -3.96
C TYR A 159 9.53 -11.01 -4.36
N LEU A 160 9.46 -11.97 -3.44
CA LEU A 160 9.76 -13.39 -3.70
C LEU A 160 8.68 -14.11 -4.52
N LEU A 161 7.47 -13.55 -4.61
CA LEU A 161 6.38 -14.09 -5.44
C LEU A 161 6.34 -13.49 -6.85
N GLY A 162 6.85 -12.26 -6.99
CA GLY A 162 6.76 -11.49 -8.23
C GLY A 162 7.76 -11.92 -9.29
N GLN A 163 7.47 -11.58 -10.54
CA GLN A 163 8.48 -11.61 -11.60
C GLN A 163 9.49 -10.49 -11.36
N SER A 164 10.76 -10.71 -11.69
CA SER A 164 11.85 -9.76 -11.40
C SER A 164 11.63 -8.37 -11.99
N SER A 165 10.92 -8.26 -13.13
CA SER A 165 10.55 -6.97 -13.75
C SER A 165 9.52 -6.18 -12.95
N ASP A 166 8.62 -6.88 -12.24
CA ASP A 166 7.47 -6.29 -11.55
C ASP A 166 7.77 -5.97 -10.09
N ALA A 167 9.02 -6.16 -9.69
CA ALA A 167 9.51 -6.05 -8.33
C ALA A 167 10.28 -4.74 -8.07
N ARG A 168 10.51 -3.94 -9.13
CA ARG A 168 11.09 -2.60 -9.01
C ARG A 168 10.17 -1.69 -8.19
N LEU A 169 10.73 -1.03 -7.19
CA LEU A 169 10.04 0.03 -6.46
C LEU A 169 10.01 1.31 -7.28
N MET A 170 8.82 1.91 -7.36
CA MET A 170 8.54 3.17 -8.02
C MET A 170 7.50 3.95 -7.21
N HIS A 171 7.23 5.20 -7.55
CA HIS A 171 6.18 5.96 -6.87
C HIS A 171 4.84 5.22 -6.98
N ILE A 172 4.00 5.26 -5.93
CA ILE A 172 2.78 4.43 -5.85
C ILE A 172 1.84 4.61 -7.05
N ASN A 173 1.75 5.82 -7.60
CA ASN A 173 0.93 6.11 -8.77
C ASN A 173 1.53 5.52 -10.06
N GLU A 174 2.86 5.52 -10.20
CA GLU A 174 3.54 4.84 -11.32
C GLU A 174 3.35 3.32 -11.21
N ALA A 175 3.45 2.76 -10.00
CA ALA A 175 3.22 1.33 -9.77
C ALA A 175 1.78 0.92 -10.11
N LEU A 176 0.81 1.77 -9.77
CA LEU A 176 -0.59 1.57 -10.13
C LEU A 176 -0.79 1.62 -11.64
N TYR A 177 -0.21 2.60 -12.33
CA TYR A 177 -0.27 2.71 -13.79
C TYR A 177 0.24 1.44 -14.48
N GLU A 178 1.41 0.94 -14.07
CA GLU A 178 1.95 -0.32 -14.61
C GLU A 178 1.05 -1.54 -14.34
N ALA A 179 0.42 -1.59 -13.16
CA ALA A 179 -0.50 -2.67 -12.81
C ALA A 179 -1.80 -2.60 -13.61
N LEU A 180 -2.37 -1.40 -13.78
CA LEU A 180 -3.57 -1.16 -14.59
C LEU A 180 -3.31 -1.56 -16.05
N LYS A 181 -2.17 -1.20 -16.64
CA LYS A 181 -1.81 -1.62 -18.01
C LYS A 181 -1.81 -3.14 -18.16
N LYS A 182 -1.23 -3.87 -17.20
CA LYS A 182 -1.20 -5.34 -17.24
C LYS A 182 -2.61 -5.95 -17.19
N VAL A 183 -3.46 -5.42 -16.33
CA VAL A 183 -4.85 -5.87 -16.18
C VAL A 183 -5.67 -5.53 -17.42
N TRP A 184 -5.54 -4.30 -17.93
CA TRP A 184 -6.19 -3.83 -19.16
C TRP A 184 -5.77 -4.66 -20.38
N LEU A 185 -4.47 -4.88 -20.61
CA LEU A 185 -3.99 -5.72 -21.71
C LEU A 185 -4.53 -7.15 -21.62
N GLY A 186 -4.52 -7.73 -20.40
CA GLY A 186 -5.04 -9.08 -20.17
C GLY A 186 -6.55 -9.19 -20.40
N HIS A 187 -7.30 -8.13 -20.11
CA HIS A 187 -8.75 -8.05 -20.37
C HIS A 187 -9.05 -7.86 -21.86
N THR A 188 -8.39 -6.88 -22.52
CA THR A 188 -8.68 -6.45 -23.89
C THR A 188 -8.21 -7.46 -24.95
N TYR A 189 -7.04 -8.06 -24.75
CA TYR A 189 -6.44 -8.98 -25.73
C TYR A 189 -6.53 -10.45 -25.33
N GLY A 190 -7.27 -10.74 -24.24
CA GLY A 190 -7.55 -12.07 -23.69
C GLY A 190 -6.75 -13.22 -24.31
N PHE A 191 -5.65 -13.62 -23.66
CA PHE A 191 -5.27 -15.03 -23.68
C PHE A 191 -6.40 -15.80 -22.98
N ASN A 192 -7.45 -16.12 -23.72
CA ASN A 192 -8.56 -16.97 -23.31
C ASN A 192 -8.01 -18.38 -23.06
N GLU A 193 -7.55 -18.64 -21.84
CA GLU A 193 -7.31 -20.00 -21.33
C GLU A 193 -8.47 -20.45 -20.44
N ASP A 194 -9.70 -20.29 -20.93
CA ASP A 194 -10.87 -20.95 -20.37
C ASP A 194 -11.65 -21.57 -21.55
N SER A 195 -11.14 -22.70 -22.02
CA SER A 195 -11.90 -23.78 -22.67
C SER A 195 -12.06 -24.92 -21.67
#